data_AF-U4UHE3-F1
#
_entry.id   AF-U4UHE3-F1
#
_cell.length_a   1.000
_cell.length_b   1.000
_cell.length_c   1.000
_cell.angle_alpha   90.00
_cell.angle_beta   90.00
_cell.angle_gamma   90.00
#
_symmetry.space_group_name_H-M   'P 1'
#
loop_
_entity.id
_entity.type
_entity.pdbx_description
1 polymer ?
#
loop_
_entity_poly.entity_id
_entity_poly.type
_entity_poly.pdbx_seq_one_letter_code
_entity_poly.pdbx_strand_id
1 'polypeptide(L)'
;MVIPYIVLTVVILSLNLALARLNPEPSIDPNCTSVRDLFANASSEFIQCAIDHSRPITLCADCVQEYLDVLNSYNNISKASDNGTSCLNSFVNLDRLGIVHTLYENSVNLWTRAKCYECFALANGTNTPIPSDISHVFQSLYQDFQDCVNRSREDDCTKCMDTYVKLQNYFLSISNENEKIGVCMDIVDLT
;
A
#
# COMPACT_ATOMS: atom_id res chain seq x y z
N MET A 1 31.57 29.30 41.58
CA MET A 1 30.40 28.74 42.31
C MET A 1 29.25 28.37 41.35
N VAL A 2 29.55 27.87 40.14
CA VAL A 2 28.56 27.67 39.06
C VAL A 2 28.36 26.19 38.72
N ILE A 3 29.43 25.40 38.82
CA ILE A 3 29.46 23.94 38.65
C ILE A 3 28.46 23.20 39.56
N PRO A 4 28.35 23.48 40.87
CA PRO A 4 27.40 22.75 41.72
C PRO A 4 25.93 23.05 41.38
N TYR A 5 25.64 24.24 40.85
CA TYR A 5 24.29 24.64 40.45
C TYR A 5 23.83 23.92 39.17
N ILE A 6 24.74 23.75 38.20
CA ILE A 6 24.48 23.02 36.95
C ILE A 6 24.28 21.52 37.23
N VAL A 7 25.08 20.94 38.12
CA VAL A 7 24.92 19.53 38.51
C VAL A 7 23.57 19.32 39.20
N LEU A 8 23.18 20.23 40.09
CA LEU A 8 21.91 20.15 40.80
C LEU A 8 20.70 20.27 39.86
N THR A 9 20.73 21.18 38.87
CA THR A 9 19.64 21.32 37.89
C THR A 9 19.52 20.11 36.99
N VAL A 10 20.64 19.52 36.55
CA VAL A 10 20.63 18.29 35.74
C VAL A 10 20.03 17.12 36.51
N VAL A 11 20.38 16.96 37.79
CA VAL A 11 19.83 15.90 38.66
C VAL A 11 18.33 16.08 38.88
N ILE A 12 17.87 17.31 39.12
CA ILE A 12 16.44 17.60 39.28
C ILE A 12 15.67 17.32 37.98
N LEU A 13 16.23 17.72 36.82
CA LEU A 13 15.60 17.47 35.52
C LEU A 13 15.47 15.96 35.24
N SER A 14 16.52 15.20 35.52
CA SER A 14 16.53 13.74 35.33
C SER A 14 15.62 13.00 36.30
N LEU A 15 15.50 13.47 37.57
CA LEU A 15 14.49 12.97 38.50
C LEU A 15 13.06 13.26 38.03
N ASN A 16 12.79 14.47 37.54
CA ASN A 16 11.47 14.85 37.03
C ASN A 16 11.08 14.04 35.78
N LEU A 17 12.04 13.79 34.87
CA LEU A 17 11.86 12.91 33.72
C LEU A 17 11.60 11.45 34.14
N ALA A 18 12.28 10.97 35.17
CA ALA A 18 12.04 9.63 35.71
C ALA A 18 10.66 9.51 36.38
N LEU A 19 10.23 10.54 37.13
CA LEU A 19 8.90 10.61 37.75
C LEU A 19 7.79 10.71 36.71
N ALA A 20 7.99 11.43 35.61
CA ALA A 20 7.03 11.50 34.51
C ALA A 20 6.82 10.13 33.83
N ARG A 21 7.86 9.27 33.76
CA ARG A 21 7.77 7.90 33.24
C ARG A 21 7.12 6.90 34.19
N LEU A 22 7.01 7.25 35.47
CA LEU A 22 6.37 6.43 36.50
C LEU A 22 4.86 6.66 36.59
N ASN A 23 4.34 7.72 35.95
CA ASN A 23 2.91 7.84 35.75
C ASN A 23 2.48 6.76 34.74
N PRO A 24 1.60 5.81 35.13
CA PRO A 24 1.04 4.89 34.17
C PRO A 24 0.22 5.71 33.18
N GLU A 25 0.65 5.70 31.91
CA GLU A 25 -0.21 6.05 30.79
C GLU A 25 -1.55 5.33 30.98
N PRO A 26 -2.69 6.00 30.73
CA PRO A 26 -3.99 5.34 30.80
C PRO A 26 -3.92 4.06 29.97
N SER A 27 -4.16 2.92 30.62
CA SER A 27 -3.99 1.62 29.98
C SER A 27 -4.95 1.51 28.81
N ILE A 28 -4.41 1.51 27.60
CA ILE A 28 -5.19 1.29 26.38
C ILE A 28 -5.85 -0.08 26.50
N ASP A 29 -7.15 -0.14 26.20
CA ASP A 29 -7.92 -1.37 26.28
C ASP A 29 -7.25 -2.51 25.45
N PRO A 30 -7.16 -3.75 25.98
CA PRO A 30 -6.54 -4.86 25.27
C PRO A 30 -7.16 -5.16 23.89
N ASN A 31 -8.46 -4.92 23.70
CA ASN A 31 -9.14 -5.06 22.42
C ASN A 31 -8.65 -3.99 21.43
N CYS A 32 -8.60 -2.72 21.87
CA CYS A 32 -8.05 -1.63 21.05
C CYS A 32 -6.57 -1.86 20.69
N THR A 33 -5.80 -2.41 21.63
CA THR A 33 -4.42 -2.83 21.39
C THR A 33 -4.35 -3.95 20.33
N SER A 34 -5.20 -4.96 20.42
CA SER A 34 -5.22 -6.08 19.47
C SER A 34 -5.58 -5.65 18.05
N VAL A 35 -6.61 -4.79 17.87
CA VAL A 35 -6.99 -4.33 16.52
C VAL A 35 -5.94 -3.39 15.92
N ARG A 36 -5.24 -2.60 16.75
CA ARG A 36 -4.09 -1.82 16.32
C ARG A 36 -2.97 -2.72 15.82
N ASP A 37 -2.65 -3.78 16.53
CA ASP A 37 -1.56 -4.69 16.16
C ASP A 37 -1.86 -5.43 14.85
N LEU A 38 -3.13 -5.79 14.59
CA LEU A 38 -3.56 -6.33 13.30
C LEU A 38 -3.33 -5.35 12.15
N PHE A 39 -3.65 -4.06 12.33
CA PHE A 39 -3.37 -3.04 11.32
C PHE A 39 -1.87 -2.79 11.13
N ALA A 40 -1.09 -2.83 12.21
CA ALA A 40 0.34 -2.68 12.14
C ALA A 40 0.98 -3.81 11.31
N ASN A 41 0.56 -5.06 11.53
CA ASN A 41 1.01 -6.20 10.72
C ASN A 41 0.59 -6.05 9.25
N ALA A 42 -0.69 -5.82 8.98
CA ALA A 42 -1.19 -5.68 7.61
C ALA A 42 -0.48 -4.53 6.86
N SER A 43 -0.25 -3.40 7.53
CA SER A 43 0.48 -2.27 6.95
C SER A 43 1.94 -2.62 6.65
N SER A 44 2.60 -3.33 7.56
CA SER A 44 3.98 -3.77 7.36
C SER A 44 4.11 -4.75 6.20
N GLU A 45 3.19 -5.70 6.10
CA GLU A 45 3.15 -6.70 5.02
C GLU A 45 2.89 -6.03 3.67
N PHE A 46 1.94 -5.09 3.59
CA PHE A 46 1.70 -4.32 2.38
C PHE A 46 2.91 -3.48 1.95
N ILE A 47 3.57 -2.80 2.90
CA ILE A 47 4.78 -2.02 2.62
C ILE A 47 5.89 -2.93 2.09
N GLN A 48 6.09 -4.09 2.72
CA GLN A 48 7.09 -5.07 2.29
C GLN A 48 6.80 -5.55 0.86
N CYS A 49 5.58 -5.98 0.60
CA CYS A 49 5.16 -6.42 -0.74
C CYS A 49 5.37 -5.29 -1.77
N ALA A 50 4.94 -4.06 -1.47
CA ALA A 50 5.09 -2.94 -2.39
C ALA A 50 6.56 -2.62 -2.73
N ILE A 51 7.48 -2.84 -1.78
CA ILE A 51 8.92 -2.68 -2.02
C ILE A 51 9.46 -3.82 -2.88
N ASP A 52 9.11 -5.07 -2.56
CA ASP A 52 9.58 -6.25 -3.28
C ASP A 52 9.11 -6.26 -4.74
N HIS A 53 7.90 -5.74 -4.98
CA HIS A 53 7.26 -5.64 -6.30
C HIS A 53 7.41 -4.25 -6.94
N SER A 54 8.46 -3.50 -6.56
CA SER A 54 8.75 -2.18 -7.10
C SER A 54 9.58 -2.19 -8.40
N ARG A 55 10.28 -3.30 -8.72
CA ARG A 55 11.06 -3.48 -9.95
C ARG A 55 11.20 -4.97 -10.34
N PRO A 56 10.62 -5.42 -11.47
CA PRO A 56 9.59 -4.73 -12.27
C PRO A 56 8.35 -4.44 -11.43
N ILE A 57 7.56 -3.43 -11.82
CA ILE A 57 6.36 -3.07 -11.08
C ILE A 57 5.31 -4.16 -11.27
N THR A 58 4.99 -4.86 -10.18
CA THR A 58 3.95 -5.90 -10.09
C THR A 58 3.06 -5.69 -8.86
N LEU A 59 3.06 -4.46 -8.35
CA LEU A 59 2.38 -4.04 -7.12
C LEU A 59 0.90 -4.43 -7.13
N CYS A 60 0.19 -4.20 -8.23
CA CYS A 60 -1.24 -4.41 -8.26
C CYS A 60 -1.57 -5.90 -8.19
N ALA A 61 -0.97 -6.70 -9.08
CA ALA A 61 -1.24 -8.13 -9.18
C ALA A 61 -0.78 -8.91 -7.94
N ASP A 62 0.42 -8.60 -7.42
CA ASP A 62 1.05 -9.42 -6.38
C ASP A 62 0.73 -8.96 -4.95
N CYS A 63 0.36 -7.68 -4.74
CA CYS A 63 0.10 -7.13 -3.39
C CYS A 63 -1.37 -6.86 -3.10
N VAL A 64 -2.30 -7.39 -3.91
CA VAL A 64 -3.74 -7.15 -3.74
C VAL A 64 -4.26 -7.67 -2.40
N GLN A 65 -3.75 -8.80 -1.93
CA GLN A 65 -4.23 -9.39 -0.69
C GLN A 65 -3.80 -8.55 0.52
N GLU A 66 -2.53 -8.16 0.59
CA GLU A 66 -1.97 -7.32 1.63
C GLU A 66 -2.66 -5.94 1.66
N TYR A 67 -2.96 -5.38 0.49
CA TYR A 67 -3.75 -4.14 0.39
C TYR A 67 -5.15 -4.30 0.98
N LEU A 68 -5.86 -5.39 0.65
CA LEU A 68 -7.18 -5.68 1.22
C LEU A 68 -7.11 -5.87 2.74
N ASP A 69 -6.04 -6.46 3.25
CA ASP A 69 -5.83 -6.66 4.68
C ASP A 69 -5.59 -5.33 5.41
N VAL A 70 -4.92 -4.35 4.78
CA VAL A 70 -4.84 -2.96 5.28
C VAL A 70 -6.24 -2.33 5.38
N LEU A 71 -7.06 -2.45 4.33
CA LEU A 71 -8.41 -1.90 4.35
C LEU A 71 -9.29 -2.53 5.44
N ASN A 72 -9.23 -3.86 5.55
CA ASN A 72 -10.01 -4.63 6.50
C ASN A 72 -9.59 -4.34 7.94
N SER A 73 -8.28 -4.34 8.22
CA SER A 73 -7.75 -4.07 9.55
C SER A 73 -8.04 -2.64 10.01
N TYR A 74 -7.94 -1.64 9.12
CA TYR A 74 -8.32 -0.26 9.44
C TYR A 74 -9.84 -0.12 9.73
N ASN A 75 -10.68 -0.78 8.94
CA ASN A 75 -12.13 -0.83 9.17
C ASN A 75 -12.49 -1.54 10.48
N ASN A 76 -11.70 -2.55 10.89
CA ASN A 76 -11.88 -3.19 12.18
C ASN A 76 -11.53 -2.25 13.34
N ILE A 77 -10.47 -1.44 13.21
CA ILE A 77 -10.15 -0.41 14.21
C ILE A 77 -11.27 0.63 14.31
N SER A 78 -11.82 1.08 13.18
CA SER A 78 -12.89 2.09 13.17
C SER A 78 -14.18 1.60 13.83
N LYS A 79 -14.50 0.31 13.67
CA LYS A 79 -15.68 -0.35 14.26
C LYS A 79 -15.48 -0.84 15.69
N ALA A 80 -14.24 -1.15 16.08
CA ALA A 80 -13.93 -1.54 17.44
C ALA A 80 -14.23 -0.36 18.38
N SER A 81 -14.86 -0.65 19.51
CA SER A 81 -15.14 0.34 20.54
C SER A 81 -14.86 -0.24 21.91
N ASP A 82 -14.44 0.64 22.80
CA ASP A 82 -14.35 0.38 24.23
C ASP A 82 -15.23 1.39 24.98
N ASN A 83 -16.11 0.89 25.85
CA ASN A 83 -17.03 1.71 26.65
C ASN A 83 -17.80 2.79 25.85
N GLY A 84 -18.13 2.51 24.58
CA GLY A 84 -18.84 3.43 23.68
C GLY A 84 -17.94 4.41 22.91
N THR A 85 -16.62 4.37 23.12
CA THR A 85 -15.63 5.17 22.38
C THR A 85 -14.95 4.31 21.31
N SER A 86 -14.92 4.76 20.06
CA SER A 86 -14.19 4.05 18.99
C SER A 86 -12.70 3.92 19.33
N CYS A 87 -12.13 2.72 19.16
CA CYS A 87 -10.70 2.48 19.33
C CYS A 87 -9.88 3.37 18.40
N LEU A 88 -10.41 3.74 17.23
CA LEU A 88 -9.77 4.69 16.33
C LEU A 88 -9.52 6.05 16.98
N ASN A 89 -10.44 6.53 17.83
CA ASN A 89 -10.26 7.80 18.55
C ASN A 89 -9.07 7.74 19.53
N SER A 90 -8.77 6.55 20.06
CA SER A 90 -7.61 6.30 20.91
C SER A 90 -6.28 6.27 20.16
N PHE A 91 -6.27 6.39 18.82
CA PHE A 91 -5.03 6.33 18.03
C PHE A 91 -4.90 7.41 16.94
N VAL A 92 -6.00 7.99 16.46
CA VAL A 92 -5.99 8.94 15.33
C VAL A 92 -5.98 10.41 15.77
N ASN A 93 -6.50 10.72 16.96
CA ASN A 93 -6.65 12.11 17.44
C ASN A 93 -5.80 12.45 18.68
N LEU A 94 -4.86 11.58 19.06
CA LEU A 94 -4.02 11.81 20.25
C LEU A 94 -2.83 12.74 19.97
N ASP A 95 -2.39 12.85 18.73
CA ASP A 95 -1.26 13.68 18.33
C ASP A 95 -1.48 14.30 16.93
N ARG A 96 -0.66 15.30 16.60
CA ARG A 96 -0.74 16.02 15.31
C ARG A 96 -0.31 15.18 14.11
N LEU A 97 0.34 14.04 14.33
CA LEU A 97 0.83 13.17 13.26
C LEU A 97 -0.26 12.20 12.81
N GLY A 98 -1.09 11.68 13.73
CA GLY A 98 -2.19 10.78 13.40
C GLY A 98 -1.71 9.51 12.67
N ILE A 99 -0.60 8.91 13.14
CA ILE A 99 0.19 7.90 12.41
C ILE A 99 -0.66 6.79 11.81
N VAL A 100 -1.61 6.23 12.57
CA VAL A 100 -2.49 5.15 12.09
C VAL A 100 -3.30 5.58 10.86
N HIS A 101 -3.85 6.79 10.87
CA HIS A 101 -4.59 7.32 9.73
C HIS A 101 -3.66 7.66 8.56
N THR A 102 -2.51 8.29 8.81
CA THR A 102 -1.54 8.61 7.77
C THR A 102 -1.01 7.37 7.05
N LEU A 103 -0.72 6.28 7.76
CA LEU A 103 -0.25 5.03 7.13
C LEU A 103 -1.34 4.37 6.28
N TYR A 104 -2.59 4.42 6.74
CA TYR A 104 -3.75 3.98 5.97
C TYR A 104 -3.91 4.81 4.69
N GLU A 105 -3.90 6.13 4.80
CA GLU A 105 -4.01 7.04 3.65
C GLU A 105 -2.86 6.85 2.66
N ASN A 106 -1.62 6.66 3.15
CA ASN A 106 -0.48 6.38 2.29
C ASN A 106 -0.68 5.09 1.47
N SER A 107 -1.23 4.05 2.09
CA SER A 107 -1.52 2.78 1.41
C SER A 107 -2.60 2.95 0.34
N VAL A 108 -3.70 3.64 0.68
CA VAL A 108 -4.78 3.99 -0.27
C VAL A 108 -4.27 4.86 -1.41
N ASN A 109 -3.45 5.87 -1.10
CA ASN A 109 -2.90 6.80 -2.08
C ASN A 109 -1.89 6.14 -3.01
N LEU A 110 -1.09 5.18 -2.51
CA LEU A 110 -0.19 4.40 -3.35
C LEU A 110 -1.00 3.55 -4.35
N TRP A 111 -1.96 2.78 -3.85
CA TRP A 111 -2.85 1.93 -4.66
C TRP A 111 -3.63 2.73 -5.72
N THR A 112 -4.15 3.90 -5.33
CA THR A 112 -4.93 4.78 -6.21
C THR A 112 -4.06 5.42 -7.29
N ARG A 113 -2.86 5.92 -6.94
CA ARG A 113 -1.94 6.51 -7.93
C ARG A 113 -1.42 5.50 -8.93
N ALA A 114 -1.22 4.26 -8.51
CA ALA A 114 -0.91 3.13 -9.40
C ALA A 114 -2.12 2.67 -10.23
N LYS A 115 -3.30 3.25 -9.99
CA LYS A 115 -4.58 2.87 -10.61
C LYS A 115 -4.84 1.37 -10.57
N CYS A 116 -4.45 0.71 -9.47
CA CYS A 116 -4.55 -0.74 -9.35
C CYS A 116 -5.99 -1.25 -9.48
N TYR A 117 -6.99 -0.40 -9.24
CA TYR A 117 -8.38 -0.76 -9.46
C TYR A 117 -8.71 -1.08 -10.94
N GLU A 118 -7.95 -0.57 -11.90
CA GLU A 118 -8.14 -0.84 -13.34
C GLU A 118 -7.61 -2.23 -13.74
N CYS A 119 -6.70 -2.80 -12.94
CA CYS A 119 -6.14 -4.14 -13.14
C CYS A 119 -7.18 -5.25 -12.87
N PHE A 120 -8.29 -4.94 -12.22
CA PHE A 120 -9.20 -5.95 -11.66
C PHE A 120 -10.63 -5.84 -12.16
N ALA A 121 -11.32 -6.97 -12.19
CA ALA A 121 -12.74 -7.05 -12.53
C ALA A 121 -13.61 -6.46 -11.42
N LEU A 122 -14.68 -5.80 -11.83
CA LEU A 122 -15.73 -5.29 -10.96
C LEU A 122 -16.82 -6.36 -10.77
N ALA A 123 -17.14 -6.68 -9.52
CA ALA A 123 -18.33 -7.45 -9.16
C ALA A 123 -19.25 -6.56 -8.31
N ASN A 124 -20.48 -6.32 -8.79
CA ASN A 124 -21.46 -5.45 -8.11
C ASN A 124 -20.91 -4.05 -7.75
N GLY A 125 -20.10 -3.47 -8.62
CA GLY A 125 -19.49 -2.14 -8.41
C GLY A 125 -18.33 -2.12 -7.42
N THR A 126 -17.84 -3.29 -6.98
CA THR A 126 -16.67 -3.41 -6.10
C THR A 126 -15.56 -4.18 -6.82
N ASN A 127 -14.31 -3.74 -6.64
CA ASN A 127 -13.15 -4.45 -7.17
C ASN A 127 -12.99 -5.83 -6.54
N THR A 128 -12.71 -6.81 -7.37
CA THR A 128 -12.35 -8.17 -6.96
C THR A 128 -10.84 -8.38 -7.08
N PRO A 129 -10.26 -9.43 -6.48
CA PRO A 129 -8.87 -9.83 -6.76
C PRO A 129 -8.69 -10.51 -8.14
N ILE A 130 -9.76 -10.60 -8.95
CA ILE A 130 -9.74 -11.29 -10.24
C ILE A 130 -9.29 -10.27 -11.29
N PRO A 131 -8.30 -10.58 -12.15
CA PRO A 131 -7.85 -9.64 -13.17
C PRO A 131 -9.00 -9.23 -14.12
N SER A 132 -8.97 -7.99 -14.60
CA SER A 132 -9.93 -7.50 -15.59
C SER A 132 -9.71 -8.16 -16.94
N ASP A 133 -10.74 -8.18 -17.80
CA ASP A 133 -10.60 -8.63 -19.20
C ASP A 133 -9.50 -7.85 -19.92
N ILE A 134 -9.35 -6.56 -19.60
CA ILE A 134 -8.29 -5.70 -20.14
C ILE A 134 -6.91 -6.25 -19.75
N SER A 135 -6.71 -6.52 -18.46
CA SER A 135 -5.44 -7.04 -17.93
C SER A 135 -5.14 -8.42 -18.47
N HIS A 136 -6.15 -9.29 -18.57
CA HIS A 136 -5.99 -10.62 -19.13
C HIS A 136 -5.57 -10.59 -20.61
N VAL A 137 -6.20 -9.75 -21.45
CA VAL A 137 -5.83 -9.62 -22.86
C VAL A 137 -4.43 -9.02 -23.01
N PHE A 138 -4.10 -7.97 -22.23
CA PHE A 138 -2.77 -7.38 -22.25
C PHE A 138 -1.69 -8.42 -21.90
N GLN A 139 -1.89 -9.15 -20.80
CA GLN A 139 -0.95 -10.16 -20.34
C GLN A 139 -0.72 -11.27 -21.39
N SER A 140 -1.78 -11.69 -22.09
CA SER A 140 -1.66 -12.67 -23.17
C SER A 140 -0.83 -12.13 -24.34
N LEU A 141 -1.06 -10.90 -24.77
CA LEU A 141 -0.29 -10.27 -25.85
C LEU A 141 1.17 -10.04 -25.47
N TYR A 142 1.41 -9.69 -24.20
CA TYR A 142 2.75 -9.52 -23.66
C TYR A 142 3.51 -10.87 -23.61
N GLN A 143 2.84 -11.94 -23.17
CA GLN A 143 3.40 -13.28 -23.19
C GLN A 143 3.74 -13.74 -24.61
N ASP A 144 2.87 -13.50 -25.59
CA ASP A 144 3.15 -13.82 -27.00
C ASP A 144 4.40 -13.09 -27.52
N PHE A 145 4.56 -11.82 -27.17
CA PHE A 145 5.74 -11.03 -27.51
C PHE A 145 7.00 -11.56 -26.83
N GLN A 146 6.96 -11.81 -25.52
CA GLN A 146 8.08 -12.38 -24.76
C GLN A 146 8.49 -13.74 -25.29
N ASP A 147 7.52 -14.60 -25.62
CA ASP A 147 7.76 -15.91 -26.23
C ASP A 147 8.46 -15.78 -27.58
N CYS A 148 8.08 -14.80 -28.40
CA CYS A 148 8.75 -14.54 -29.67
C CYS A 148 10.21 -14.11 -29.44
N VAL A 149 10.44 -13.16 -28.53
CA VAL A 149 11.78 -12.65 -28.20
C VAL A 149 12.65 -13.79 -27.66
N ASN A 150 12.15 -14.59 -26.72
CA ASN A 150 12.91 -15.68 -26.11
C ASN A 150 13.27 -16.81 -27.09
N ARG A 151 12.46 -17.03 -28.13
CA ARG A 151 12.71 -18.05 -29.17
C ARG A 151 13.63 -17.55 -30.27
N SER A 152 13.63 -16.25 -30.51
CA SER A 152 14.44 -15.63 -31.55
C SER A 152 15.86 -15.46 -31.00
N ARG A 153 16.84 -16.10 -31.66
CA ARG A 153 18.26 -16.06 -31.25
C ARG A 153 19.06 -15.01 -32.00
N GLU A 154 18.53 -14.54 -33.14
CA GLU A 154 19.09 -13.53 -34.04
C GLU A 154 17.92 -12.87 -34.82
N ASP A 155 17.98 -11.56 -35.02
CA ASP A 155 16.99 -10.72 -35.75
C ASP A 155 15.56 -10.72 -35.16
N ASP A 156 15.48 -10.58 -33.83
CA ASP A 156 14.23 -10.59 -33.07
C ASP A 156 13.34 -9.39 -33.42
N CYS A 157 13.94 -8.27 -33.81
CA CYS A 157 13.22 -7.06 -34.23
C CYS A 157 12.30 -7.34 -35.42
N THR A 158 12.80 -8.01 -36.46
CA THR A 158 12.01 -8.31 -37.66
C THR A 158 11.01 -9.43 -37.38
N LYS A 159 11.40 -10.45 -36.62
CA LYS A 159 10.58 -11.63 -36.34
C LYS A 159 9.43 -11.37 -35.38
N CYS A 160 9.63 -10.47 -34.40
CA CYS A 160 8.67 -10.18 -33.35
C CYS A 160 7.95 -8.84 -33.53
N MET A 161 8.18 -8.16 -34.66
CA MET A 161 7.51 -6.89 -34.99
C MET A 161 6.00 -7.04 -34.95
N ASP A 162 5.45 -8.11 -35.52
CA ASP A 162 4.00 -8.33 -35.56
C ASP A 162 3.39 -8.51 -34.16
N THR A 163 4.08 -9.25 -33.27
CA THR A 163 3.64 -9.42 -31.87
C THR A 163 3.76 -8.11 -31.08
N TYR A 164 4.84 -7.36 -31.30
CA TYR A 164 5.05 -6.06 -30.68
C TYR A 164 3.99 -5.04 -31.11
N VAL A 165 3.70 -4.92 -32.41
CA VAL A 165 2.69 -3.99 -32.95
C VAL A 165 1.30 -4.33 -32.41
N LYS A 166 0.95 -5.61 -32.26
CA LYS A 166 -0.32 -6.02 -31.64
C LYS A 166 -0.40 -5.58 -30.18
N LEU A 167 0.64 -5.83 -29.39
CA LEU A 167 0.73 -5.40 -28.00
C LEU A 167 0.60 -3.87 -27.88
N GLN A 168 1.40 -3.13 -28.66
CA GLN A 168 1.40 -1.67 -28.67
C GLN A 168 0.04 -1.09 -29.05
N ASN A 169 -0.60 -1.62 -30.10
CA ASN A 169 -1.92 -1.15 -30.53
C ASN A 169 -2.98 -1.42 -29.47
N TYR A 170 -2.90 -2.56 -28.79
CA TYR A 170 -3.81 -2.86 -27.68
C TYR A 170 -3.60 -1.89 -26.52
N PHE A 171 -2.36 -1.66 -26.10
CA PHE A 171 -2.04 -0.66 -25.06
C PHE A 171 -2.61 0.72 -25.41
N LEU A 172 -2.34 1.22 -26.62
CA LEU A 172 -2.87 2.52 -27.08
C LEU A 172 -4.40 2.58 -27.08
N SER A 173 -5.07 1.45 -27.31
CA SER A 173 -6.54 1.39 -27.29
C SER A 173 -7.14 1.50 -25.88
N ILE A 174 -6.37 1.14 -24.84
CA ILE A 174 -6.81 1.15 -23.44
C ILE A 174 -6.22 2.33 -22.64
N SER A 175 -5.15 2.97 -23.11
CA SER A 175 -4.40 4.03 -22.41
C SER A 175 -4.96 5.45 -22.54
N ASN A 176 -6.25 5.59 -22.85
CA ASN A 176 -6.94 6.84 -23.24
C ASN A 176 -6.40 8.12 -22.54
N GLU A 177 -5.86 9.07 -23.32
CA GLU A 177 -5.20 10.31 -22.82
C GLU A 177 -6.12 11.26 -22.03
N ASN A 178 -7.43 11.01 -21.99
CA ASN A 178 -8.45 11.89 -21.40
C ASN A 178 -8.93 11.49 -19.97
N GLU A 179 -8.04 10.86 -19.20
CA GLU A 179 -8.13 10.69 -17.72
C GLU A 179 -9.28 9.84 -17.13
N LYS A 180 -10.25 9.33 -17.90
CA LYS A 180 -11.38 8.53 -17.35
C LYS A 180 -11.23 7.02 -17.38
N ILE A 181 -10.32 6.48 -18.20
CA ILE A 181 -9.97 5.06 -18.24
C ILE A 181 -8.46 5.03 -18.13
N GLY A 182 -7.95 4.83 -16.91
CA GLY A 182 -6.51 4.68 -16.70
C GLY A 182 -6.10 3.24 -16.89
N VAL A 183 -4.85 3.03 -17.27
CA VAL A 183 -4.22 1.70 -17.23
C VAL A 183 -3.47 1.59 -15.91
N CYS A 184 -3.54 0.43 -15.25
CA CYS A 184 -2.81 0.21 -14.00
C CYS A 184 -1.30 0.16 -14.22
N MET A 185 -0.52 0.51 -13.19
CA MET A 185 0.92 0.67 -13.31
C MET A 185 1.65 -0.62 -13.71
N ASP A 186 1.14 -1.79 -13.30
CA ASP A 186 1.69 -3.10 -13.71
C ASP A 186 1.69 -3.26 -15.24
N ILE A 187 0.67 -2.78 -15.94
CA ILE A 187 0.62 -2.81 -17.41
C ILE A 187 1.55 -1.76 -18.01
N VAL A 188 1.59 -0.56 -17.41
CA VAL A 188 2.45 0.55 -17.89
C VAL A 188 3.94 0.22 -17.78
N ASP A 189 4.37 -0.54 -16.77
CA ASP A 189 5.78 -0.93 -16.60
C ASP A 189 6.23 -1.97 -17.63
N LEU A 190 5.29 -2.70 -18.24
CA LEU A 190 5.57 -3.73 -19.25
C LEU A 190 5.62 -3.20 -20.69
N THR A 191 5.22 -1.94 -20.92
CA THR A 191 5.27 -1.26 -22.24
C THR A 191 6.45 -0.31 -22.34
#